data_AF-A0A959G2P0-F1
#
_entry.id   AF-A0A959G2P0-F1
#
_cell.length_a   1.000
_cell.length_b   1.000
_cell.length_c   1.000
_cell.angle_alpha   90.00
_cell.angle_beta   90.00
_cell.angle_gamma   90.00
#
_symmetry.space_group_name_H-M   'P 1'
#
loop_
_entity.id
_entity.type
_entity.pdbx_description
1 polymer ?
#
loop_
_entity_poly.entity_id
_entity_poly.type
_entity_poly.pdbx_seq_one_letter_code
_entity_poly.pdbx_strand_id
1 'polypeptide(L)'
;MLNRLKMIWKKLPLGKFAFEFFSILLAVISAFALSNWNDDRRERNAEDKILLEINSGLQKDLFDIDENIAGHKTGIEACRYHRKLVLGQSVNLDSFAIYNFYLTRDFVSIQNTSGYETLKSKGLELIQDDSLRSTILSLYEYDYEILYKLEETYDELQFHQTYFKPITDIMNPYMLFNDKGFLTGITLPFRLNANDKNRMLLYLMNIERNRMFILNYYEVVKVRLTELSSKIESELRQNPS
;
A
#
# COMPACT_ATOMS: atom_id res chain seq x y z
N MET A 1 16.56 83.61 -11.14
CA MET A 1 16.34 82.39 -10.33
C MET A 1 16.72 81.08 -11.05
N LEU A 2 16.46 80.93 -12.37
CA LEU A 2 16.80 79.71 -13.12
C LEU A 2 18.31 79.36 -13.24
N ASN A 3 19.22 80.34 -13.24
CA ASN A 3 20.66 80.06 -13.45
C ASN A 3 21.41 79.51 -12.22
N ARG A 4 20.86 79.66 -11.00
CA ARG A 4 21.44 79.02 -9.80
C ARG A 4 21.11 77.53 -9.72
N LEU A 5 19.94 77.13 -10.22
CA LEU A 5 19.53 75.72 -10.29
C LEU A 5 20.42 74.93 -11.26
N LYS A 6 20.71 75.46 -12.47
CA LYS A 6 21.60 74.80 -13.45
C LYS A 6 23.04 74.55 -12.95
N MET A 7 23.53 75.35 -12.02
CA MET A 7 24.90 75.24 -11.49
C MET A 7 25.03 74.16 -10.40
N ILE A 8 23.95 73.91 -9.65
CA ILE A 8 23.88 72.89 -8.59
C ILE A 8 23.89 71.49 -9.21
N TRP A 9 23.19 71.28 -10.34
CA TRP A 9 23.14 69.99 -11.04
C TRP A 9 24.47 69.60 -11.70
N LYS A 10 25.37 70.56 -11.98
CA LYS A 10 26.67 70.29 -12.62
C LYS A 10 27.73 69.73 -11.65
N LYS A 11 27.43 69.61 -10.36
CA LYS A 11 28.35 69.15 -9.30
C LYS A 11 27.80 68.01 -8.41
N LEU A 12 26.66 67.39 -8.74
CA LEU A 12 26.27 66.16 -8.05
C LEU A 12 27.09 64.97 -8.58
N PRO A 13 27.74 64.17 -7.72
CA PRO A 13 28.49 62.99 -8.13
C PRO A 13 27.52 61.84 -8.45
N LEU A 14 26.66 62.03 -9.46
CA LEU A 14 25.61 61.06 -9.85
C LEU A 14 26.18 59.66 -10.09
N GLY A 15 27.38 59.54 -10.66
CA GLY A 15 28.04 58.23 -10.84
C GLY A 15 28.41 57.54 -9.53
N LYS A 16 28.80 58.30 -8.50
CA LYS A 16 29.11 57.75 -7.16
C LYS A 16 27.84 57.27 -6.46
N PHE A 17 26.77 58.06 -6.52
CA PHE A 17 25.46 57.67 -5.97
C PHE A 17 24.86 56.45 -6.70
N ALA A 18 25.01 56.38 -8.03
CA ALA A 18 24.60 55.21 -8.80
C ALA A 18 25.40 53.97 -8.39
N PHE A 19 26.72 54.06 -8.27
CA PHE A 19 27.55 52.93 -7.82
C PHE A 19 27.22 52.46 -6.40
N GLU A 20 27.02 53.39 -5.45
CA GLU A 20 26.56 53.06 -4.10
C GLU A 20 25.20 52.37 -4.11
N PHE A 21 24.23 52.90 -4.86
CA PHE A 21 22.91 52.28 -5.03
C PHE A 21 23.00 50.87 -5.63
N PHE A 22 23.76 50.69 -6.72
CA PHE A 22 23.95 49.39 -7.35
C PHE A 22 24.66 48.40 -6.43
N SER A 23 25.62 48.85 -5.63
CA SER A 23 26.34 47.99 -4.68
C SER A 23 25.42 47.50 -3.56
N ILE A 24 24.58 48.40 -3.01
CA ILE A 24 23.56 48.03 -2.00
C ILE A 24 22.53 47.09 -2.61
N LEU A 25 22.05 47.39 -3.83
CA LEU A 25 21.10 46.54 -4.54
C LEU A 25 21.65 45.13 -4.78
N LEU A 26 22.90 45.02 -5.23
CA LEU A 26 23.57 43.74 -5.47
C LEU A 26 23.72 42.93 -4.17
N ALA A 27 24.06 43.60 -3.06
CA ALA A 27 24.16 42.95 -1.76
C ALA A 27 22.80 42.39 -1.28
N VAL A 28 21.72 43.16 -1.45
CA VAL A 28 20.37 42.71 -1.09
C VAL A 28 19.91 41.53 -1.97
N ILE A 29 20.10 41.61 -3.29
CA ILE A 29 19.76 40.51 -4.21
C ILE A 29 20.57 39.27 -3.86
N SER A 30 21.86 39.41 -3.57
CA SER A 30 22.72 38.27 -3.21
C SER A 30 22.30 37.64 -1.88
N ALA A 31 21.94 38.44 -0.88
CA ALA A 31 21.45 37.95 0.39
C ALA A 31 20.12 37.20 0.24
N PHE A 32 19.19 37.72 -0.57
CA PHE A 32 17.93 37.05 -0.87
C PHE A 32 18.15 35.74 -1.64
N ALA A 33 19.02 35.75 -2.65
CA ALA A 33 19.37 34.55 -3.42
C ALA A 33 20.02 33.47 -2.54
N LEU A 34 20.91 33.86 -1.62
CA LEU A 34 21.54 32.94 -0.68
C LEU A 34 20.54 32.34 0.32
N SER A 35 19.58 33.15 0.80
CA SER A 35 18.50 32.67 1.66
C SER A 35 17.66 31.63 0.94
N ASN A 36 17.18 31.94 -0.27
CA ASN A 36 16.37 31.02 -1.08
C ASN A 36 17.13 29.72 -1.36
N TRP A 37 18.41 29.78 -1.73
CA TRP A 37 19.21 28.57 -1.95
C TRP A 37 19.32 27.68 -0.70
N ASN A 38 19.48 28.30 0.47
CA ASN A 38 19.54 27.56 1.73
C ASN A 38 18.17 26.99 2.12
N ASP A 39 17.07 27.66 1.81
CA ASP A 39 15.71 27.16 2.03
C ASP A 39 15.39 26.02 1.07
N ASP A 40 15.68 26.16 -0.23
CA ASP A 40 15.57 25.10 -1.25
C ASP A 40 16.36 23.85 -0.83
N ARG A 41 17.58 24.04 -0.32
CA ARG A 41 18.40 22.92 0.18
C ARG A 41 17.74 22.22 1.36
N ARG A 42 17.14 22.97 2.30
CA ARG A 42 16.46 22.37 3.46
C ARG A 42 15.21 21.61 3.05
N GLU A 43 14.43 22.13 2.11
CA GLU A 43 13.26 21.47 1.55
C GLU A 43 13.64 20.16 0.86
N ARG A 44 14.67 20.17 0.00
CA ARG A 44 15.19 18.95 -0.64
C ARG A 44 15.65 17.89 0.35
N ASN A 45 16.39 18.28 1.39
CA ASN A 45 16.78 17.33 2.45
C ASN A 45 15.57 16.73 3.19
N ALA A 46 14.50 17.50 3.35
CA ALA A 46 13.27 17.03 3.99
C ALA A 46 12.48 16.10 3.05
N GLU A 47 12.40 16.44 1.76
CA GLU A 47 11.85 15.59 0.70
C GLU A 47 12.57 14.24 0.65
N ASP A 48 13.90 14.22 0.51
CA ASP A 48 14.70 12.99 0.44
C ASP A 48 14.48 12.09 1.64
N LYS A 49 14.45 12.66 2.85
CA LYS A 49 14.24 11.89 4.08
C LYS A 49 12.85 11.24 4.11
N ILE A 50 11.82 11.97 3.69
CA ILE A 50 10.45 11.47 3.63
C ILE A 50 10.32 10.38 2.56
N LEU A 51 10.89 10.61 1.38
CA LEU A 51 10.88 9.64 0.30
C LEU A 51 11.61 8.34 0.69
N LEU A 52 12.73 8.43 1.40
CA LEU A 52 13.42 7.27 1.96
C LEU A 52 12.56 6.52 2.99
N GLU A 53 11.86 7.23 3.87
CA GLU A 53 10.97 6.63 4.85
C GLU A 53 9.79 5.92 4.18
N ILE A 54 9.15 6.57 3.21
CA ILE A 54 8.08 5.98 2.40
C ILE A 54 8.62 4.72 1.72
N ASN A 55 9.74 4.81 0.99
CA ASN A 55 10.30 3.67 0.25
C ASN A 55 10.63 2.48 1.18
N SER A 56 11.16 2.74 2.38
CA SER A 56 11.39 1.69 3.38
C SER A 56 10.09 1.06 3.88
N GLY A 57 9.01 1.82 3.97
CA GLY A 57 7.66 1.32 4.27
C GLY A 57 7.14 0.43 3.14
N LEU A 58 7.25 0.87 1.89
CA LEU A 58 6.76 0.12 0.72
C LEU A 58 7.38 -1.27 0.61
N GLN A 59 8.65 -1.45 1.01
CA GLN A 59 9.29 -2.78 1.00
C GLN A 59 8.64 -3.76 1.99
N LYS A 60 8.19 -3.27 3.15
CA LYS A 60 7.45 -4.08 4.13
C LYS A 60 6.03 -4.35 3.66
N ASP A 61 5.40 -3.35 3.07
CA ASP A 61 4.04 -3.47 2.51
C ASP A 61 4.01 -4.49 1.36
N LEU A 62 5.05 -4.54 0.53
CA LEU A 62 5.21 -5.54 -0.53
C LEU A 62 5.30 -6.96 0.02
N PHE A 63 6.01 -7.15 1.14
CA PHE A 63 6.10 -8.45 1.82
C PHE A 63 4.73 -8.88 2.37
N ASP A 64 4.00 -7.98 3.04
CA ASP A 64 2.63 -8.25 3.53
C ASP A 64 1.68 -8.65 2.39
N ILE A 65 1.74 -7.92 1.28
CA ILE A 65 0.95 -8.22 0.07
C ILE A 65 1.31 -9.59 -0.51
N ASP A 66 2.58 -9.96 -0.57
CA ASP A 66 2.99 -11.26 -1.10
C ASP A 66 2.52 -12.42 -0.22
N GLU A 67 2.60 -12.28 1.10
CA GLU A 67 2.07 -13.26 2.05
C GLU A 67 0.54 -13.40 1.91
N ASN A 68 -0.17 -12.28 1.78
CA ASN A 68 -1.62 -12.27 1.61
C ASN A 68 -2.04 -12.87 0.25
N ILE A 69 -1.33 -12.57 -0.84
CA ILE A 69 -1.52 -13.21 -2.15
C ILE A 69 -1.32 -14.72 -2.05
N ALA A 70 -0.24 -15.18 -1.41
CA ALA A 70 0.04 -16.60 -1.23
C ALA A 70 -1.04 -17.29 -0.38
N GLY A 71 -1.50 -16.61 0.67
CA GLY A 71 -2.60 -17.04 1.54
C GLY A 71 -3.91 -17.23 0.78
N HIS A 72 -4.33 -16.25 0.00
CA HIS A 72 -5.53 -16.34 -0.84
C HIS A 72 -5.42 -17.43 -1.91
N LYS A 73 -4.27 -17.55 -2.58
CA LYS A 73 -4.00 -18.64 -3.54
C LYS A 73 -4.14 -20.01 -2.87
N THR A 74 -3.61 -20.17 -1.65
CA THR A 74 -3.77 -21.39 -0.86
C THR A 74 -5.23 -21.64 -0.45
N GLY A 75 -5.97 -20.59 -0.10
CA GLY A 75 -7.41 -20.67 0.18
C GLY A 75 -8.24 -21.12 -1.03
N ILE A 76 -7.87 -20.68 -2.24
CA ILE A 76 -8.50 -21.15 -3.49
C ILE A 76 -8.23 -22.64 -3.71
N GLU A 77 -6.99 -23.09 -3.52
CA GLU A 77 -6.67 -24.52 -3.59
C GLU A 77 -7.40 -25.33 -2.51
N ALA A 78 -7.58 -24.78 -1.31
CA ALA A 78 -8.42 -25.39 -0.28
C ALA A 78 -9.87 -25.55 -0.75
N CYS A 79 -10.45 -24.55 -1.42
CA CYS A 79 -11.79 -24.67 -1.99
C CYS A 79 -11.88 -25.81 -3.02
N ARG A 80 -10.87 -25.92 -3.91
CA ARG A 80 -10.78 -26.97 -4.93
C ARG A 80 -10.64 -28.36 -4.30
N TYR A 81 -9.80 -28.47 -3.28
CA TYR A 81 -9.60 -29.71 -2.50
C TYR A 81 -10.91 -30.18 -1.86
N HIS A 82 -11.61 -29.29 -1.15
CA HIS A 82 -12.88 -29.63 -0.51
C HIS A 82 -13.99 -29.93 -1.53
N ARG A 83 -13.98 -29.26 -2.69
CA ARG A 83 -14.91 -29.58 -3.79
C ARG A 83 -14.71 -31.00 -4.28
N LYS A 84 -13.46 -31.44 -4.46
CA LYS A 84 -13.15 -32.84 -4.84
C LYS A 84 -13.67 -33.82 -3.78
N LEU A 85 -13.45 -33.55 -2.50
CA LEU A 85 -13.99 -34.36 -1.38
C LEU A 85 -15.52 -34.47 -1.44
N VAL A 86 -16.22 -33.34 -1.55
CA VAL A 86 -17.70 -33.28 -1.62
C VAL A 86 -18.25 -34.03 -2.84
N LEU A 87 -17.49 -34.07 -3.94
CA LEU A 87 -17.86 -34.80 -5.16
C LEU A 87 -17.43 -36.27 -5.16
N GLY A 88 -16.82 -36.77 -4.08
CA GLY A 88 -16.35 -38.15 -3.96
C GLY A 88 -15.14 -38.47 -4.84
N GLN A 89 -14.38 -37.45 -5.25
CA GLN A 89 -13.15 -37.61 -6.01
C GLN A 89 -11.97 -37.92 -5.08
N SER A 90 -10.92 -38.54 -5.62
CA SER A 90 -9.69 -38.81 -4.87
C SER A 90 -8.95 -37.50 -4.53
N VAL A 91 -8.44 -37.43 -3.30
CA VAL A 91 -7.61 -36.33 -2.80
C VAL A 91 -6.48 -36.87 -1.93
N ASN A 92 -5.42 -36.08 -1.74
CA ASN A 92 -4.36 -36.40 -0.79
C ASN A 92 -4.80 -36.07 0.65
N LEU A 93 -5.03 -37.10 1.48
CA LEU A 93 -5.49 -36.92 2.85
C LEU A 93 -4.46 -36.24 3.77
N ASP A 94 -3.16 -36.35 3.46
CA ASP A 94 -2.11 -35.68 4.24
C ASP A 94 -2.22 -34.15 4.15
N SER A 95 -2.87 -33.65 3.09
CA SER A 95 -3.12 -32.22 2.90
C SER A 95 -4.42 -31.73 3.55
N PHE A 96 -5.20 -32.61 4.19
CA PHE A 96 -6.49 -32.24 4.75
C PHE A 96 -6.40 -31.12 5.79
N ALA A 97 -5.48 -31.26 6.77
CA ALA A 97 -5.37 -30.30 7.86
C ALA A 97 -4.99 -28.90 7.36
N ILE A 98 -4.04 -28.80 6.43
CA ILE A 98 -3.62 -27.51 5.86
C ILE A 98 -4.76 -26.87 5.04
N TYR A 99 -5.43 -27.63 4.17
CA TYR A 99 -6.53 -27.07 3.41
C TYR A 99 -7.73 -26.71 4.28
N ASN A 100 -8.01 -27.48 5.35
CA ASN A 100 -9.07 -27.13 6.29
C ASN A 100 -8.74 -25.83 7.03
N PHE A 101 -7.47 -25.59 7.38
CA PHE A 101 -7.01 -24.36 8.01
C PHE A 101 -7.19 -23.13 7.10
N TYR A 102 -6.83 -23.23 5.82
CA TYR A 102 -6.92 -22.11 4.87
C TYR A 102 -8.31 -21.87 4.30
N LEU A 103 -9.24 -22.83 4.41
CA LEU A 103 -10.53 -22.77 3.73
C LEU A 103 -11.30 -21.48 4.01
N THR A 104 -11.44 -21.14 5.30
CA THR A 104 -12.15 -19.93 5.76
C THR A 104 -11.22 -18.99 6.51
N ARG A 105 -9.92 -18.98 6.19
CA ARG A 105 -8.94 -18.08 6.81
C ARG A 105 -9.05 -16.69 6.19
N ASP A 106 -9.25 -15.68 7.03
CA ASP A 106 -9.22 -14.28 6.63
C ASP A 106 -7.80 -13.72 6.76
N PHE A 107 -7.54 -12.65 6.03
CA PHE A 107 -6.26 -11.94 5.99
C PHE A 107 -6.48 -10.49 6.42
N VAL A 108 -5.38 -9.80 6.71
CA VAL A 108 -5.40 -8.40 7.11
C VAL A 108 -4.32 -7.71 6.28
N SER A 109 -4.62 -6.54 5.75
CA SER A 109 -3.60 -5.75 5.06
C SER A 109 -3.03 -4.73 6.03
N ILE A 110 -1.72 -4.80 6.29
CA ILE A 110 -1.02 -3.89 7.19
C ILE A 110 -0.14 -2.97 6.35
N GLN A 111 -0.42 -1.66 6.40
CA GLN A 111 0.31 -0.67 5.61
C GLN A 111 1.16 0.28 6.46
N ASN A 112 2.37 0.58 5.97
CA ASN A 112 3.29 1.51 6.63
C ASN A 112 2.99 2.96 6.22
N THR A 113 2.33 3.71 7.12
CA THR A 113 1.85 5.07 6.85
C THR A 113 2.74 6.20 7.41
N SER A 114 3.77 5.90 8.21
CA SER A 114 4.53 6.93 8.96
C SER A 114 5.15 8.01 8.07
N GLY A 115 5.81 7.60 6.98
CA GLY A 115 6.40 8.53 6.01
C GLY A 115 5.35 9.37 5.30
N TYR A 116 4.21 8.76 4.96
CA TYR A 116 3.10 9.45 4.31
C TYR A 116 2.38 10.45 5.24
N GLU A 117 2.14 10.08 6.49
CA GLU A 117 1.58 10.99 7.49
C GLU A 117 2.53 12.16 7.78
N THR A 118 3.83 11.89 7.79
CA THR A 118 4.85 12.93 7.91
C THR A 118 4.79 13.89 6.71
N LEU A 119 4.66 13.37 5.49
CA LEU A 119 4.48 14.18 4.28
C LEU A 119 3.23 15.06 4.38
N LYS A 120 2.07 14.49 4.73
CA LYS A 120 0.83 15.25 4.93
C LYS A 120 0.99 16.35 5.95
N SER A 121 1.67 16.08 7.07
CA SER A 121 1.90 17.06 8.14
C SER A 121 2.80 18.22 7.72
N LYS A 122 3.73 17.98 6.79
CA LYS A 122 4.71 18.96 6.30
C LYS A 122 4.24 19.76 5.09
N GLY A 123 3.21 19.28 4.41
CA GLY A 123 2.74 19.82 3.13
C GLY A 123 3.08 18.86 2.00
N LEU A 124 2.07 18.51 1.19
CA LEU A 124 2.23 17.58 0.08
C LEU A 124 3.14 18.17 -1.01
N GLU A 125 3.09 19.49 -1.19
CA GLU A 125 3.91 20.29 -2.09
C GLU A 125 5.41 20.20 -1.82
N LEU A 126 5.82 19.61 -0.68
CA LEU A 126 7.21 19.27 -0.42
C LEU A 126 7.77 18.29 -1.45
N ILE A 127 6.93 17.40 -2.00
CA ILE A 127 7.32 16.59 -3.16
C ILE A 127 7.14 17.43 -4.42
N GLN A 128 8.24 17.83 -5.06
CA GLN A 128 8.19 18.78 -6.19
C GLN A 128 7.66 18.14 -7.47
N ASP A 129 7.93 16.84 -7.68
CA ASP A 129 7.40 16.11 -8.83
C ASP A 129 5.90 15.81 -8.62
N ASP A 130 5.05 16.52 -9.37
CA ASP A 130 3.60 16.37 -9.35
C ASP A 130 3.13 14.93 -9.66
N SER A 131 3.85 14.20 -10.53
CA SER A 131 3.52 12.82 -10.89
C SER A 131 3.82 11.86 -9.74
N LEU A 132 4.98 11.99 -9.10
CA LEU A 132 5.37 11.24 -7.93
C LEU A 132 4.41 11.50 -6.78
N ARG A 133 4.15 12.78 -6.49
CA ARG A 133 3.18 13.21 -5.47
C ARG A 133 1.80 12.61 -5.70
N SER A 134 1.29 12.67 -6.93
CA SER A 134 0.00 12.05 -7.29
C SER A 134 0.02 10.53 -7.14
N THR A 135 1.15 9.87 -7.44
CA THR A 135 1.30 8.42 -7.29
C THR A 135 1.29 8.01 -5.81
N ILE A 136 1.99 8.77 -4.95
CA ILE A 136 1.96 8.57 -3.49
C ILE A 136 0.52 8.68 -2.98
N LEU A 137 -0.19 9.76 -3.34
CA LEU A 137 -1.56 9.97 -2.91
C LEU A 137 -2.51 8.86 -3.36
N SER A 138 -2.39 8.41 -4.62
CA SER A 138 -3.21 7.30 -5.14
C SER A 138 -3.01 6.03 -4.31
N LEU A 139 -1.76 5.68 -3.99
CA LEU A 139 -1.50 4.47 -3.22
C LEU A 139 -2.12 4.55 -1.82
N TYR A 140 -1.83 5.63 -1.09
CA TYR A 140 -2.19 5.73 0.32
C TYR A 140 -3.65 6.06 0.58
N GLU A 141 -4.28 6.91 -0.25
CA GLU A 141 -5.65 7.38 -0.02
C GLU A 141 -6.71 6.56 -0.79
N TYR A 142 -6.29 5.76 -1.79
CA TYR A 142 -7.21 4.98 -2.61
C TYR A 142 -6.89 3.48 -2.59
N ASP A 143 -5.70 3.08 -3.01
CA ASP A 143 -5.38 1.66 -3.19
C ASP A 143 -5.37 0.89 -1.85
N TYR A 144 -4.73 1.47 -0.82
CA TYR A 144 -4.73 0.90 0.54
C TYR A 144 -6.10 0.91 1.20
N GLU A 145 -6.87 1.99 1.01
CA GLU A 145 -8.23 2.09 1.53
C GLU A 145 -9.15 1.02 0.93
N ILE A 146 -8.95 0.65 -0.34
CA ILE A 146 -9.68 -0.47 -0.96
C ILE A 146 -9.30 -1.79 -0.30
N LEU A 147 -8.01 -2.09 -0.14
CA LEU A 147 -7.59 -3.34 0.50
C LEU A 147 -8.12 -3.45 1.93
N TYR A 148 -8.00 -2.38 2.72
CA TYR A 148 -8.58 -2.31 4.06
C TYR A 148 -10.09 -2.62 4.04
N LYS A 149 -10.83 -1.97 3.15
CA LYS A 149 -12.28 -2.18 3.06
C LYS A 149 -12.64 -3.62 2.71
N LEU A 150 -11.93 -4.20 1.74
CA LEU A 150 -12.19 -5.56 1.27
C LEU A 150 -11.83 -6.62 2.33
N GLU A 151 -10.69 -6.47 3.02
CA GLU A 151 -10.22 -7.46 4.00
C GLU A 151 -10.88 -7.33 5.37
N GLU A 152 -11.31 -6.13 5.79
CA GLU A 152 -11.72 -5.91 7.19
C GLU A 152 -13.14 -5.39 7.38
N THR A 153 -13.76 -4.79 6.35
CA THR A 153 -15.05 -4.10 6.53
C THR A 153 -16.17 -4.64 5.65
N TYR A 154 -15.85 -5.35 4.57
CA TYR A 154 -16.84 -5.85 3.63
C TYR A 154 -17.24 -7.28 3.99
N ASP A 155 -18.41 -7.41 4.62
CA ASP A 155 -18.95 -8.67 5.17
C ASP A 155 -18.91 -9.86 4.19
N GLU A 156 -19.13 -9.64 2.89
CA GLU A 156 -19.12 -10.72 1.88
C GLU A 156 -17.75 -11.42 1.75
N LEU A 157 -16.68 -10.75 2.19
CA LEU A 157 -15.30 -11.23 2.14
C LEU A 157 -14.77 -11.74 3.49
N GLN A 158 -15.57 -11.64 4.56
CA GLN A 158 -15.23 -12.16 5.89
C GLN A 158 -15.54 -13.66 5.96
N PHE A 159 -14.62 -14.49 5.45
CA PHE A 159 -14.86 -15.91 5.23
C PHE A 159 -14.97 -16.69 6.53
N HIS A 160 -14.16 -16.37 7.54
CA HIS A 160 -14.24 -17.03 8.83
C HIS A 160 -15.60 -16.77 9.46
N GLN A 161 -15.97 -15.50 9.60
CA GLN A 161 -17.22 -15.09 10.22
C GLN A 161 -18.44 -15.70 9.51
N THR A 162 -18.44 -15.68 8.17
CA THR A 162 -19.60 -16.12 7.37
C THR A 162 -19.69 -17.64 7.23
N TYR A 163 -18.57 -18.33 7.01
CA TYR A 163 -18.58 -19.73 6.56
C TYR A 163 -17.99 -20.73 7.55
N PHE A 164 -17.19 -20.32 8.54
CA PHE A 164 -16.50 -21.25 9.44
C PHE A 164 -17.47 -22.17 10.17
N LYS A 165 -18.48 -21.59 10.85
CA LYS A 165 -19.48 -22.38 11.59
C LYS A 165 -20.28 -23.31 10.69
N PRO A 166 -20.98 -22.86 9.62
CA PRO A 166 -21.82 -23.74 8.82
C PRO A 166 -21.02 -24.84 8.09
N ILE A 167 -19.79 -24.57 7.68
CA ILE A 167 -18.91 -25.61 7.09
C ILE A 167 -18.49 -26.61 8.16
N THR A 168 -18.07 -26.14 9.34
CA THR A 168 -17.65 -27.01 10.44
C THR A 168 -18.80 -27.89 10.91
N ASP A 169 -20.02 -27.37 11.03
CA ASP A 169 -21.20 -28.15 11.42
C ASP A 169 -21.43 -29.34 10.45
N ILE A 170 -21.21 -29.15 9.14
CA ILE A 170 -21.35 -30.20 8.12
C ILE A 170 -20.19 -31.21 8.19
N MET A 171 -18.96 -30.73 8.41
CA MET A 171 -17.75 -31.56 8.32
C MET A 171 -17.41 -32.30 9.62
N ASN A 172 -17.79 -31.76 10.79
CA ASN A 172 -17.40 -32.28 12.11
C ASN A 172 -17.65 -33.79 12.30
N PRO A 173 -18.78 -34.39 11.87
CA PRO A 173 -19.01 -35.83 12.01
C PRO A 173 -17.98 -36.72 11.29
N TYR A 174 -17.21 -36.16 10.37
CA TYR A 174 -16.22 -36.87 9.56
C TYR A 174 -14.78 -36.55 9.96
N MET A 175 -14.53 -35.51 10.76
CA MET A 175 -13.17 -35.08 11.11
C MET A 175 -12.46 -36.10 11.99
N LEU A 176 -11.19 -36.35 11.68
CA LEU A 176 -10.33 -37.26 12.44
C LEU A 176 -9.29 -36.47 13.22
N PHE A 177 -9.14 -36.82 14.50
CA PHE A 177 -8.16 -36.24 15.41
C PHE A 177 -7.26 -37.33 15.96
N ASN A 178 -5.98 -37.02 16.17
CA ASN A 178 -5.07 -37.94 16.84
C ASN A 178 -5.21 -37.88 18.37
N ASP A 179 -4.49 -38.76 19.07
CA ASP A 179 -4.51 -38.84 20.55
C ASP A 179 -4.02 -37.56 21.26
N LYS A 180 -3.37 -36.66 20.53
CA LYS A 180 -2.94 -35.33 21.03
C LYS A 180 -3.96 -34.22 20.74
N GLY A 181 -5.09 -34.54 20.11
CA GLY A 181 -6.15 -33.59 19.78
C GLY A 181 -5.93 -32.77 18.51
N PHE A 182 -4.93 -33.09 17.69
CA PHE A 182 -4.71 -32.39 16.41
C PHE A 182 -5.58 -32.99 15.30
N LEU A 183 -6.17 -32.12 14.47
CA LEU A 183 -6.88 -32.52 13.26
C LEU A 183 -5.89 -33.16 12.27
N THR A 184 -6.12 -34.42 11.91
CA THR A 184 -5.23 -35.19 11.03
C THR A 184 -5.86 -35.60 9.71
N GLY A 185 -7.19 -35.62 9.61
CA GLY A 185 -7.84 -36.10 8.38
C GLY A 185 -9.35 -36.06 8.42
N ILE A 186 -9.94 -36.79 7.47
CA ILE A 186 -11.39 -36.93 7.31
C ILE A 186 -11.75 -38.39 6.98
N THR A 187 -12.86 -38.86 7.50
CA THR A 187 -13.41 -40.19 7.27
C THR A 187 -13.93 -40.31 5.84
N LEU A 188 -13.54 -41.38 5.15
CA LEU A 188 -14.03 -41.72 3.82
C LEU A 188 -14.94 -42.96 3.85
N PRO A 189 -15.96 -43.05 2.98
CA PRO A 189 -16.34 -42.04 1.98
C PRO A 189 -17.06 -40.84 2.64
N PHE A 190 -16.68 -39.63 2.23
CA PHE A 190 -17.32 -38.40 2.69
C PHE A 190 -18.68 -38.23 1.98
N ARG A 191 -19.75 -38.78 2.58
CA ARG A 191 -21.10 -38.87 1.97
C ARG A 191 -22.07 -37.92 2.64
N LEU A 192 -22.25 -36.74 2.05
CA LEU A 192 -23.25 -35.77 2.48
C LEU A 192 -24.64 -36.09 1.91
N ASN A 193 -25.69 -35.73 2.65
CA ASN A 193 -27.04 -35.68 2.08
C ASN A 193 -27.13 -34.59 1.00
N ALA A 194 -28.18 -34.60 0.19
CA ALA A 194 -28.32 -33.68 -0.94
C ALA A 194 -28.29 -32.19 -0.53
N ASN A 195 -28.90 -31.86 0.61
CA ASN A 195 -28.94 -30.48 1.10
C ASN A 195 -27.55 -29.99 1.54
N ASP A 196 -26.85 -30.74 2.38
CA ASP A 196 -25.53 -30.36 2.87
C ASP A 196 -24.48 -30.38 1.75
N LYS A 197 -24.61 -31.30 0.78
CA LYS A 197 -23.79 -31.29 -0.44
C LYS A 197 -23.96 -29.97 -1.20
N ASN A 198 -25.19 -29.55 -1.46
CA ASN A 198 -25.47 -28.31 -2.20
C ASN A 198 -25.00 -27.08 -1.42
N ARG A 199 -25.21 -27.04 -0.10
CA ARG A 199 -24.72 -25.96 0.77
C ARG A 199 -23.20 -25.85 0.74
N MET A 200 -22.49 -26.97 0.90
CA MET A 200 -21.03 -27.00 0.80
C MET A 200 -20.55 -26.49 -0.56
N LEU A 201 -21.11 -26.98 -1.67
CA LEU A 201 -20.72 -26.52 -3.00
C LEU A 201 -20.96 -25.02 -3.20
N LEU A 202 -22.07 -24.48 -2.69
CA LEU A 202 -22.37 -23.06 -2.73
C LEU A 202 -21.35 -22.23 -1.92
N TYR A 203 -21.04 -22.65 -0.68
CA TYR A 203 -20.05 -21.98 0.16
C TYR A 203 -18.66 -21.98 -0.49
N LEU A 204 -18.22 -23.14 -0.99
CA LEU A 204 -16.94 -23.28 -1.69
C LEU A 204 -16.84 -22.41 -2.94
N MET A 205 -17.94 -22.30 -3.71
CA MET A 205 -18.00 -21.44 -4.89
C MET A 205 -17.88 -19.96 -4.50
N ASN A 206 -18.61 -19.52 -3.48
CA ASN A 206 -18.59 -18.13 -3.03
C ASN A 206 -17.21 -17.74 -2.49
N ILE A 207 -16.61 -18.58 -1.62
CA ILE A 207 -15.27 -18.33 -1.08
C ILE A 207 -14.25 -18.26 -2.22
N GLU A 208 -14.24 -19.24 -3.15
CA GLU A 208 -13.29 -19.25 -4.27
C GLU A 208 -13.43 -17.98 -5.14
N ARG A 209 -14.68 -17.60 -5.50
CA ARG A 209 -14.95 -16.41 -6.31
C ARG A 209 -14.47 -15.13 -5.62
N ASN A 210 -14.75 -15.01 -4.34
CA ASN A 210 -14.43 -13.82 -3.56
C ASN A 210 -12.92 -13.69 -3.32
N ARG A 211 -12.21 -14.80 -3.09
CA ARG A 211 -10.74 -14.80 -3.08
C ARG A 211 -10.14 -14.41 -4.41
N MET A 212 -10.67 -14.91 -5.53
CA MET A 212 -10.22 -14.48 -6.87
C MET A 212 -10.46 -12.98 -7.12
N PHE A 213 -11.59 -12.45 -6.63
CA PHE A 213 -11.91 -11.03 -6.72
C PHE A 213 -10.89 -10.18 -5.94
N ILE A 214 -10.63 -10.51 -4.66
CA ILE A 214 -9.65 -9.79 -3.84
C ILE A 214 -8.23 -9.91 -4.40
N LEU A 215 -7.83 -11.09 -4.88
CA LEU A 215 -6.50 -11.30 -5.48
C LEU A 215 -6.22 -10.35 -6.64
N ASN A 216 -7.21 -10.02 -7.46
CA ASN A 216 -7.01 -9.05 -8.53
C ASN A 216 -6.61 -7.67 -7.99
N TYR A 217 -7.19 -7.25 -6.86
CA TYR A 217 -6.81 -5.99 -6.22
C TYR A 217 -5.40 -6.06 -5.64
N TYR A 218 -5.04 -7.13 -4.93
CA TYR A 218 -3.67 -7.30 -4.44
C TYR A 218 -2.62 -7.26 -5.55
N GLU A 219 -2.85 -7.94 -6.68
CA GLU A 219 -1.91 -7.92 -7.80
C GLU A 219 -1.80 -6.51 -8.42
N VAL A 220 -2.90 -5.73 -8.46
CA VAL A 220 -2.87 -4.32 -8.88
C VAL A 220 -2.06 -3.47 -7.90
N VAL A 221 -2.34 -3.55 -6.59
CA VAL A 221 -1.62 -2.77 -5.56
C VAL A 221 -0.14 -3.14 -5.55
N LYS A 222 0.21 -4.42 -5.72
CA LYS A 222 1.60 -4.87 -5.85
C LYS A 222 2.35 -4.17 -6.99
N VAL A 223 1.70 -4.04 -8.15
CA VAL A 223 2.27 -3.31 -9.29
C VAL A 223 2.44 -1.82 -8.93
N ARG A 224 1.43 -1.19 -8.32
CA ARG A 224 1.48 0.22 -7.90
C ARG A 224 2.61 0.50 -6.91
N LEU A 225 2.83 -0.40 -5.96
CA LEU A 225 3.94 -0.30 -5.01
C LEU A 225 5.30 -0.35 -5.69
N THR A 226 5.46 -1.30 -6.61
CA THR A 226 6.72 -1.48 -7.34
C THR A 226 6.99 -0.26 -8.24
N GLU A 227 5.96 0.25 -8.91
CA GLU A 227 6.03 1.49 -9.70
C GLU A 227 6.41 2.69 -8.82
N LEU A 228 5.77 2.87 -7.67
CA LEU A 228 6.08 3.98 -6.76
C LEU A 228 7.49 3.88 -6.21
N SER A 229 7.91 2.70 -5.75
CA SER A 229 9.26 2.45 -5.26
C SER A 229 10.32 2.81 -6.32
N SER A 230 10.10 2.37 -7.57
CA SER A 230 10.99 2.73 -8.68
C SER A 230 11.01 4.23 -8.98
N LYS A 231 9.88 4.93 -8.88
CA LYS A 231 9.82 6.38 -9.07
C LYS A 231 10.57 7.12 -7.96
N ILE A 232 10.39 6.71 -6.71
CA ILE A 232 11.11 7.28 -5.56
C ILE A 232 12.62 7.10 -5.72
N GLU A 233 13.07 5.90 -6.09
CA GLU A 233 14.50 5.65 -6.33
C GLU A 233 15.06 6.49 -7.48
N SER A 234 14.26 6.75 -8.52
CA SER A 234 14.66 7.63 -9.61
C SER A 234 14.80 9.08 -9.14
N GLU A 235 13.85 9.58 -8.35
CA GLU A 235 13.88 10.95 -7.82
C GLU A 235 15.13 11.18 -6.96
N LEU A 236 15.39 10.27 -6.02
CA LEU A 236 16.54 10.30 -5.12
C LEU A 236 17.89 10.23 -5.86
N ARG A 237 17.94 9.66 -7.08
CA ARG A 237 19.17 9.60 -7.91
C ARG A 237 19.36 10.83 -8.78
N GLN A 238 18.28 11.43 -9.28
CA GLN A 238 18.35 12.57 -10.21
C GLN A 238 18.59 13.89 -9.47
N ASN A 239 18.11 14.01 -8.23
CA ASN A 239 18.16 15.25 -7.45
C ASN A 239 18.76 15.06 -6.04
N PRO A 240 19.99 14.54 -5.89
CA PRO A 240 20.57 14.34 -4.56
C PRO A 240 20.80 15.68 -3.82
N SER A 241 20.47 15.70 -2.53
CA SER A 241 20.73 16.81 -1.59
C SER A 241 22.19 17.19 -1.39
#